data_AF-A0A2S7DGT7-F1
#
_entry.id   AF-A0A2S7DGT7-F1
#
_cell.length_a   1.000
_cell.length_b   1.000
_cell.length_c   1.000
_cell.angle_alpha   90.00
_cell.angle_beta   90.00
_cell.angle_gamma   90.00
#
_symmetry.space_group_name_H-M   'P 1'
#
loop_
_entity.id
_entity.type
_entity.pdbx_description
1 polymer ?
#
loop_
_entity_poly.entity_id
_entity_poly.type
_entity_poly.pdbx_seq_one_letter_code
_entity_poly.pdbx_strand_id
1 'polypeptide(L)'
;MTRLAEGSRCRRRATLVNRKERRSDTVLEGVRARLHHIAPDIANALLPPASDAQLAALESALGQSLPPDLTELYRESAGLDPDATANFACALSFMSVDEVLDTVESDQADEPVAARFADAGIQPVMTLGKQRVVIGTDFARCHLCIDLIPTADGTRGQIVFLDSEHAVALLLAPSMRVFVRQFEDDLAAGKYTLSADALDDGVQWLQATREIDIVNWYSSSTWAYVERVMG
;
A
#
# COMPACT_ATOMS: atom_id res chain seq x y z
N MET A 1 -16.57 -78.65 -7.55
CA MET A 1 -15.58 -77.55 -7.45
C MET A 1 -16.24 -76.27 -7.94
N THR A 2 -16.52 -75.37 -6.99
CA THR A 2 -16.39 -73.90 -7.08
C THR A 2 -17.25 -73.11 -8.10
N ARG A 3 -18.23 -72.37 -7.55
CA ARG A 3 -18.88 -71.16 -8.08
C ARG A 3 -17.90 -69.97 -8.07
N LEU A 4 -18.20 -68.94 -8.89
CA LEU A 4 -18.06 -67.47 -8.69
C LEU A 4 -17.71 -66.83 -10.06
N ALA A 5 -18.60 -66.07 -10.72
CA ALA A 5 -19.18 -64.75 -10.42
C ALA A 5 -18.37 -63.57 -11.00
N GLU A 6 -19.06 -62.82 -11.86
CA GLU A 6 -19.10 -61.35 -12.01
C GLU A 6 -17.85 -60.54 -12.40
N GLY A 7 -18.07 -59.49 -13.21
CA GLY A 7 -17.06 -58.45 -13.38
C GLY A 7 -17.25 -57.49 -14.56
N SER A 8 -18.32 -56.69 -14.53
CA SER A 8 -18.56 -55.54 -15.40
C SER A 8 -17.36 -54.59 -15.45
N ARG A 9 -16.74 -54.40 -16.64
CA ARG A 9 -15.73 -53.36 -16.85
C ARG A 9 -16.38 -52.02 -17.19
N CYS A 10 -16.80 -51.31 -16.16
CA CYS A 10 -17.04 -49.88 -16.21
C CYS A 10 -15.69 -49.15 -16.29
N ARG A 11 -15.37 -48.54 -17.44
CA ARG A 11 -14.16 -47.72 -17.61
C ARG A 11 -14.35 -46.39 -16.88
N ARG A 12 -13.53 -46.17 -15.85
CA ARG A 12 -13.40 -44.90 -15.14
C ARG A 12 -12.88 -43.83 -16.11
N ARG A 13 -13.71 -42.84 -16.45
CA ARG A 13 -13.26 -41.57 -17.01
C ARG A 13 -12.79 -40.72 -15.83
N ALA A 14 -11.48 -40.60 -15.69
CA ALA A 14 -10.84 -39.73 -14.72
C ALA A 14 -11.20 -38.27 -15.03
N THR A 15 -11.51 -37.56 -13.95
CA THR A 15 -11.97 -36.19 -13.85
C THR A 15 -10.91 -35.22 -14.40
N LEU A 16 -11.20 -34.56 -15.53
CA LEU A 16 -10.55 -33.29 -15.87
C LEU A 16 -11.25 -32.21 -15.04
N VAL A 17 -10.78 -32.01 -13.81
CA VAL A 17 -11.10 -30.78 -13.07
C VAL A 17 -10.26 -29.68 -13.71
N ASN A 18 -10.94 -28.77 -14.40
CA ASN A 18 -10.41 -27.47 -14.78
C ASN A 18 -9.71 -26.84 -13.58
N ARG A 19 -8.38 -26.77 -13.63
CA ARG A 19 -7.56 -25.88 -12.81
C ARG A 19 -7.89 -24.45 -13.28
N LYS A 20 -9.02 -23.92 -12.82
CA LYS A 20 -9.21 -22.48 -12.74
C LYS A 20 -8.12 -22.00 -11.77
N GLU A 21 -7.28 -21.10 -12.26
CA GLU A 21 -6.15 -20.51 -11.55
C GLU A 21 -6.54 -20.23 -10.10
N ARG A 22 -5.83 -20.84 -9.15
CA ARG A 22 -5.78 -20.28 -7.81
C ARG A 22 -4.95 -19.01 -7.96
N ARG A 23 -5.61 -17.86 -8.13
CA ARG A 23 -5.01 -16.60 -7.71
C ARG A 23 -4.59 -16.85 -6.26
N SER A 24 -3.32 -16.64 -5.97
CA SER A 24 -2.87 -16.67 -4.59
C SER A 24 -3.60 -15.56 -3.84
N ASP A 25 -4.12 -15.87 -2.65
CA ASP A 25 -5.04 -15.02 -1.87
C ASP A 25 -4.32 -13.93 -1.06
N THR A 26 -3.00 -13.81 -1.24
CA THR A 26 -2.09 -12.88 -0.58
C THR A 26 -2.20 -11.47 -1.16
N VAL A 27 -2.03 -10.45 -0.32
CA VAL A 27 -2.24 -9.04 -0.68
C VAL A 27 -1.11 -8.52 -1.59
N LEU A 28 0.13 -9.01 -1.41
CA LEU A 28 1.32 -8.48 -2.07
C LEU A 28 1.90 -9.39 -3.15
N GLU A 29 1.51 -10.67 -3.24
CA GLU A 29 2.13 -11.60 -4.19
C GLU A 29 1.97 -11.17 -5.66
N GLY A 30 0.77 -10.70 -6.04
CA GLY A 30 0.52 -10.18 -7.39
C GLY A 30 1.39 -8.96 -7.71
N VAL A 31 1.54 -8.06 -6.74
CA VAL A 31 2.43 -6.89 -6.84
C VAL A 31 3.88 -7.34 -7.00
N ARG A 32 4.38 -8.22 -6.12
CA ARG A 32 5.76 -8.73 -6.16
C ARG A 32 6.08 -9.38 -7.50
N ALA A 33 5.19 -10.21 -8.03
CA ALA A 33 5.38 -10.86 -9.32
C ALA A 33 5.49 -9.85 -10.47
N ARG A 34 4.71 -8.77 -10.44
CA ARG A 34 4.77 -7.69 -11.43
C ARG A 34 6.03 -6.85 -11.29
N LEU A 35 6.42 -6.51 -10.06
CA LEU A 35 7.65 -5.76 -9.80
C LEU A 35 8.87 -6.56 -10.26
N HIS A 36 8.95 -7.87 -10.03
CA HIS A 36 10.06 -8.67 -10.56
C HIS A 36 10.19 -8.61 -12.09
N HIS A 37 9.11 -8.32 -12.81
CA HIS A 37 9.15 -8.15 -14.26
C HIS A 37 9.49 -6.72 -14.69
N ILE A 38 8.95 -5.72 -13.98
CA ILE A 38 9.03 -4.30 -14.36
C ILE A 38 10.26 -3.60 -13.74
N ALA A 39 10.48 -3.84 -12.45
CA ALA A 39 11.46 -3.17 -11.60
C ALA A 39 12.03 -4.18 -10.56
N PRO A 40 12.88 -5.13 -10.99
CA PRO A 40 13.39 -6.18 -10.12
C PRO A 40 14.15 -5.69 -8.89
N ASP A 41 14.80 -4.52 -8.94
CA ASP A 41 15.54 -3.99 -7.78
C ASP A 41 14.57 -3.54 -6.68
N ILE A 42 13.44 -2.93 -7.06
CA ILE A 42 12.36 -2.59 -6.13
C ILE A 42 11.72 -3.85 -5.55
N ALA A 43 11.52 -4.89 -6.37
CA ALA A 43 10.99 -6.17 -5.89
C ALA A 43 11.93 -6.83 -4.86
N ASN A 44 13.25 -6.69 -5.05
CA ASN A 44 14.28 -7.20 -4.16
C ASN A 44 14.45 -6.36 -2.90
N ALA A 45 14.08 -5.07 -2.94
CA ALA A 45 14.09 -4.18 -1.78
C ALA A 45 12.95 -4.46 -0.79
N LEU A 46 11.91 -5.21 -1.18
CA LEU A 46 10.87 -5.64 -0.23
C LEU A 46 11.46 -6.56 0.83
N LEU A 47 11.39 -6.11 2.08
CA LEU A 47 11.89 -6.85 3.24
C LEU A 47 11.15 -8.18 3.45
N PRO A 48 11.76 -9.14 4.15
CA PRO A 48 11.06 -10.31 4.67
C PRO A 48 9.82 -9.91 5.51
N PRO A 49 8.88 -10.84 5.74
CA PRO A 49 7.76 -10.65 6.64
C PRO A 49 8.15 -10.04 8.00
N ALA A 50 7.33 -9.12 8.50
CA ALA A 50 7.47 -8.61 9.86
C ALA A 50 7.25 -9.72 10.89
N SER A 51 8.07 -9.70 11.94
CA SER A 51 7.87 -10.59 13.08
C SER A 51 6.69 -10.16 13.94
N ASP A 52 6.08 -11.11 14.66
CA ASP A 52 5.03 -10.78 15.64
C ASP A 52 5.52 -9.80 16.72
N ALA A 53 6.82 -9.83 17.05
CA ALA A 53 7.42 -8.90 18.00
C ALA A 53 7.46 -7.45 17.49
N GLN A 54 7.81 -7.25 16.21
CA GLN A 54 7.80 -5.92 15.58
C GLN A 54 6.37 -5.35 15.53
N LEU A 55 5.40 -6.17 15.12
CA LEU A 55 4.01 -5.75 15.06
C LEU A 55 3.44 -5.42 16.45
N ALA A 56 3.76 -6.24 17.46
CA ALA A 56 3.36 -5.98 18.84
C ALA A 56 4.02 -4.71 19.42
N ALA A 57 5.29 -4.44 19.08
CA ALA A 57 5.96 -3.22 19.48
C ALA A 57 5.28 -1.98 18.87
N LEU A 58 4.94 -2.02 17.58
CA LEU A 58 4.22 -0.94 16.91
C LEU A 58 2.82 -0.71 17.51
N GLU A 59 2.04 -1.77 17.75
CA GLU A 59 0.74 -1.65 18.43
C GLU A 59 0.88 -1.08 19.85
N SER A 60 1.91 -1.48 20.59
CA SER A 60 2.21 -0.96 21.92
C SER A 60 2.56 0.53 21.87
N ALA A 61 3.40 0.96 20.92
CA ALA A 61 3.77 2.36 20.76
C ALA A 61 2.56 3.23 20.36
N LEU A 62 1.67 2.71 19.53
CA LEU A 62 0.41 3.36 19.15
C LEU A 62 -0.62 3.39 20.29
N GLY A 63 -0.54 2.46 21.24
CA GLY A 63 -1.53 2.28 22.31
C GLY A 63 -2.86 1.71 21.83
N GLN A 64 -2.90 1.13 20.63
CA GLN A 64 -4.08 0.57 19.99
C GLN A 64 -3.68 -0.47 18.93
N SER A 65 -4.61 -1.34 18.53
CA SER A 65 -4.34 -2.34 17.50
C SER A 65 -4.21 -1.74 16.11
N LEU A 66 -3.35 -2.33 15.28
CA LEU A 66 -3.24 -1.96 13.87
C LEU A 66 -4.51 -2.36 13.10
N PRO A 67 -4.88 -1.65 12.02
CA PRO A 67 -5.90 -2.11 11.11
C PRO A 67 -5.54 -3.50 10.54
N PRO A 68 -6.48 -4.47 10.50
CA PRO A 68 -6.17 -5.84 10.09
C PRO A 68 -5.49 -5.97 8.73
N ASP A 69 -5.93 -5.18 7.74
CA ASP A 69 -5.37 -5.20 6.39
C ASP A 69 -3.90 -4.71 6.36
N LEU A 70 -3.52 -3.79 7.25
CA LEU A 70 -2.13 -3.34 7.37
C LEU A 70 -1.26 -4.42 8.03
N THR A 71 -1.78 -5.08 9.06
CA THR A 71 -1.13 -6.22 9.70
C THR A 71 -0.89 -7.36 8.71
N GLU A 72 -1.87 -7.68 7.86
CA GLU A 72 -1.69 -8.67 6.79
C GLU A 72 -0.60 -8.27 5.79
N LEU A 73 -0.58 -7.01 5.34
CA LEU A 73 0.46 -6.53 4.45
C LEU A 73 1.85 -6.68 5.07
N TYR A 74 2.03 -6.25 6.32
CA TYR A 74 3.33 -6.37 6.99
C TYR A 74 3.75 -7.81 7.27
N ARG A 75 2.79 -8.73 7.42
CA ARG A 75 3.08 -10.18 7.50
C ARG A 75 3.54 -10.79 6.18
N GLU A 76 3.38 -10.08 5.07
CA GLU A 76 3.92 -10.50 3.77
C GLU A 76 5.25 -9.81 3.43
N SER A 77 5.45 -8.58 3.91
CA SER A 77 6.71 -7.85 3.80
C SER A 77 6.76 -6.73 4.83
N ALA A 78 7.84 -6.63 5.60
CA ALA A 78 8.00 -5.62 6.64
C ALA A 78 8.24 -4.20 6.12
N GLY A 79 7.93 -3.89 4.85
CA GLY A 79 8.23 -2.64 4.15
C GLY A 79 9.34 -2.79 3.10
N LEU A 80 9.85 -1.67 2.61
CA LEU A 80 11.07 -1.61 1.82
C LEU A 80 12.30 -1.49 2.73
N ASP A 81 13.42 -2.01 2.26
CA ASP A 81 14.73 -1.80 2.86
C ASP A 81 15.06 -0.29 2.82
N PRO A 82 15.25 0.38 3.97
CA PRO A 82 15.51 1.81 4.03
C PRO A 82 16.83 2.21 3.38
N ASP A 83 17.78 1.28 3.25
CA ASP A 83 19.06 1.52 2.57
C ASP A 83 18.95 1.34 1.04
N ALA A 84 17.84 0.77 0.55
CA ALA A 84 17.59 0.62 -0.88
C ALA A 84 16.97 1.89 -1.46
N THR A 85 17.48 2.34 -2.61
CA THR A 85 16.83 3.42 -3.37
C THR A 85 15.64 2.86 -4.15
N ALA A 86 14.48 2.79 -3.49
CA ALA A 86 13.26 2.22 -4.04
C ALA A 86 12.01 3.00 -3.61
N ASN A 87 11.04 3.08 -4.50
CA ASN A 87 9.69 3.56 -4.20
C ASN A 87 8.64 2.47 -4.44
N PHE A 88 7.39 2.81 -4.17
CA PHE A 88 6.26 1.90 -4.23
C PHE A 88 5.06 2.56 -4.94
N ALA A 89 3.84 2.28 -4.48
CA ALA A 89 2.62 2.83 -5.04
C ALA A 89 2.59 4.36 -5.01
N CYS A 90 2.00 4.97 -6.05
CA CYS A 90 1.84 6.43 -6.17
C CYS A 90 3.17 7.22 -6.09
N ALA A 91 4.28 6.58 -6.45
CA ALA A 91 5.64 7.10 -6.33
C ALA A 91 6.10 7.42 -4.89
N LEU A 92 5.36 6.99 -3.89
CA LEU A 92 5.70 7.10 -2.47
C LEU A 92 6.42 5.84 -2.01
N SER A 93 7.25 5.92 -0.98
CA SER A 93 7.88 4.76 -0.35
C SER A 93 6.84 3.87 0.37
N PHE A 94 7.28 2.68 0.78
CA PHE A 94 6.58 1.83 1.73
C PHE A 94 7.52 1.59 2.90
N MET A 95 7.37 2.39 3.96
CA MET A 95 8.28 2.40 5.10
C MET A 95 8.31 1.04 5.79
N SER A 96 9.47 0.71 6.34
CA SER A 96 9.61 -0.47 7.18
C SER A 96 8.83 -0.35 8.48
N VAL A 97 8.44 -1.49 9.07
CA VAL A 97 7.77 -1.50 10.39
C VAL A 97 8.61 -0.78 11.45
N ASP A 98 9.93 -0.91 11.37
CA ASP A 98 10.85 -0.27 12.31
C ASP A 98 10.91 1.25 12.08
N GLU A 99 10.96 1.74 10.83
CA GLU A 99 10.86 3.19 10.56
C GLU A 99 9.51 3.79 11.00
N VAL A 100 8.42 3.04 10.82
CA VAL A 100 7.08 3.46 11.27
C VAL A 100 7.04 3.54 12.80
N LEU A 101 7.62 2.55 13.49
CA LEU A 101 7.75 2.54 14.94
C LEU A 101 8.56 3.75 15.42
N ASP A 102 9.74 3.99 14.84
CA ASP A 102 10.61 5.12 15.18
C ASP A 102 9.88 6.46 14.99
N THR A 103 9.10 6.59 13.91
CA THR A 103 8.27 7.78 13.65
C THR A 103 7.20 7.96 14.72
N VAL A 104 6.52 6.87 15.13
CA VAL A 104 5.49 6.90 16.17
C VAL A 104 6.06 7.21 17.55
N GLU A 105 7.27 6.72 17.86
CA GLU A 105 7.94 6.97 19.14
C GLU A 105 8.54 8.37 19.23
N SER A 106 8.99 8.90 18.09
CA SER A 106 9.55 10.26 17.98
C SER A 106 8.48 11.35 17.86
N ASP A 107 7.22 10.97 17.60
CA ASP A 107 6.08 11.88 17.48
C ASP A 107 5.91 12.71 18.75
N GLN A 108 6.21 14.00 18.65
CA GLN A 108 5.84 14.97 19.66
C GLN A 108 4.46 15.48 19.29
N ALA A 109 3.47 15.25 20.16
CA ALA A 109 2.11 15.69 19.92
C ALA A 109 2.08 17.21 19.71
N ASP A 110 1.99 17.63 18.45
CA ASP A 110 1.87 19.02 18.07
C ASP A 110 0.40 19.47 18.05
N GLU A 111 0.20 20.77 18.19
CA GLU A 111 -1.10 21.39 17.97
C GLU A 111 -1.58 21.11 16.53
N PRO A 112 -2.81 20.63 16.33
CA PRO A 112 -3.31 20.31 14.99
C PRO A 112 -3.30 21.53 14.06
N VAL A 113 -2.63 21.39 12.92
CA VAL A 113 -2.70 22.37 11.83
C VAL A 113 -3.94 22.11 11.00
N ALA A 114 -4.76 23.13 10.76
CA ALA A 114 -5.96 23.00 9.94
C ALA A 114 -5.60 22.69 8.48
N ALA A 115 -6.32 21.75 7.86
CA ALA A 115 -6.21 21.50 6.44
C ALA A 115 -6.92 22.61 5.65
N ARG A 116 -6.36 23.02 4.52
CA ARG A 116 -7.05 23.87 3.53
C ARG A 116 -8.11 23.08 2.77
N PHE A 117 -7.88 21.78 2.59
CA PHE A 117 -8.83 20.86 2.00
C PHE A 117 -8.68 19.47 2.63
N ALA A 118 -9.80 18.81 2.90
CA ALA A 118 -9.83 17.40 3.28
C ALA A 118 -11.03 16.73 2.59
N ASP A 119 -10.82 15.55 2.03
CA ASP A 119 -11.93 14.73 1.51
C ASP A 119 -12.90 14.33 2.62
N ALA A 120 -14.15 14.06 2.23
CA ALA A 120 -15.15 13.50 3.13
C ALA A 120 -14.62 12.21 3.78
N GLY A 121 -14.92 12.04 5.07
CA GLY A 121 -14.39 10.93 5.86
C GLY A 121 -13.08 11.25 6.60
N ILE A 122 -12.36 12.30 6.22
CA ILE A 122 -11.10 12.72 6.86
C ILE A 122 -11.33 13.92 7.77
N GLN A 123 -10.74 13.94 8.96
CA GLN A 123 -10.74 15.12 9.82
C GLN A 123 -9.97 16.27 9.11
N PRO A 124 -10.49 17.52 9.11
CA PRO A 124 -9.89 18.64 8.37
C PRO A 124 -8.65 19.23 9.07
N VAL A 125 -7.72 18.37 9.44
CA VAL A 125 -6.45 18.68 10.10
C VAL A 125 -5.32 17.85 9.50
N MET A 126 -4.10 18.40 9.52
CA MET A 126 -2.88 17.79 8.99
C MET A 126 -2.12 16.97 10.04
N THR A 127 -2.78 16.58 11.13
CA THR A 127 -2.17 15.81 12.24
C THR A 127 -1.54 14.50 11.73
N LEU A 128 -0.36 14.17 12.24
CA LEU A 128 0.39 12.93 12.00
C LEU A 128 0.50 12.09 13.28
N GLY A 129 1.44 11.14 13.31
CA GLY A 129 1.77 10.39 14.52
C GLY A 129 0.77 9.30 14.84
N LYS A 130 0.42 9.15 16.13
CA LYS A 130 -0.45 8.06 16.62
C LYS A 130 -1.89 8.13 16.10
N GLN A 131 -2.30 9.28 15.60
CA GLN A 131 -3.64 9.51 15.05
C GLN A 131 -3.69 9.20 13.56
N ARG A 132 -2.62 9.54 12.84
CA ARG A 132 -2.48 9.28 11.41
C ARG A 132 -1.05 8.84 11.14
N VAL A 133 -0.89 7.52 11.02
CA VAL A 133 0.41 6.86 11.00
C VAL A 133 0.99 6.97 9.60
N VAL A 134 2.17 7.56 9.47
CA VAL A 134 2.91 7.60 8.21
C VAL A 134 3.44 6.21 7.90
N ILE A 135 3.20 5.74 6.68
CA ILE A 135 3.65 4.43 6.19
C ILE A 135 4.39 4.53 4.84
N GLY A 136 4.57 5.74 4.34
CA GLY A 136 5.23 6.03 3.06
C GLY A 136 5.41 7.53 2.89
N THR A 137 6.45 7.93 2.17
CA THR A 137 6.79 9.33 1.94
C THR A 137 7.34 9.52 0.53
N ASP A 138 7.35 10.76 0.06
CA ASP A 138 8.16 11.20 -1.09
C ASP A 138 9.57 11.64 -0.65
N PHE A 139 9.96 11.33 0.58
CA PHE A 139 11.16 11.84 1.26
C PHE A 139 11.20 13.37 1.44
N ALA A 140 10.04 14.03 1.32
CA ALA A 140 9.90 15.48 1.47
C ALA A 140 8.60 15.85 2.21
N ARG A 141 7.56 16.28 1.48
CA ARG A 141 6.37 16.93 2.06
C ARG A 141 5.10 16.10 1.93
N CYS A 142 5.14 15.04 1.13
CA CYS A 142 4.01 14.17 0.88
C CYS A 142 4.11 12.89 1.71
N HIS A 143 2.99 12.52 2.33
CA HIS A 143 2.92 11.34 3.18
C HIS A 143 1.77 10.44 2.75
N LEU A 144 2.06 9.15 2.66
CA LEU A 144 1.07 8.09 2.65
C LEU A 144 0.78 7.71 4.09
N CYS A 145 -0.49 7.77 4.48
CA CYS A 145 -0.89 7.61 5.86
C CYS A 145 -2.03 6.60 6.04
N ILE A 146 -2.04 6.01 7.23
CA ILE A 146 -3.15 5.24 7.78
C ILE A 146 -3.91 6.14 8.75
N ASP A 147 -5.17 6.43 8.45
CA ASP A 147 -6.00 7.27 9.30
C ASP A 147 -6.70 6.44 10.39
N LEU A 148 -6.34 6.69 11.66
CA LEU A 148 -6.90 5.99 12.81
C LEU A 148 -8.02 6.79 13.51
N ILE A 149 -8.26 8.04 13.08
CA ILE A 149 -9.25 8.96 13.66
C ILE A 149 -10.17 9.59 12.61
N PRO A 150 -10.74 8.82 11.67
CA PRO A 150 -11.60 9.38 10.65
C PRO A 150 -12.81 10.11 11.26
N THR A 151 -13.50 10.90 10.45
CA THR A 151 -14.83 11.42 10.82
C THR A 151 -15.88 10.31 10.83
N ALA A 152 -17.12 10.63 11.20
CA ALA A 152 -18.23 9.67 11.20
C ALA A 152 -18.54 9.07 9.82
N ASP A 153 -18.17 9.76 8.74
CA ASP A 153 -18.37 9.31 7.36
C ASP A 153 -17.17 8.51 6.81
N GLY A 154 -16.08 8.38 7.60
CA GLY A 154 -14.86 7.69 7.20
C GLY A 154 -14.72 6.29 7.80
N THR A 155 -13.64 5.61 7.43
CA THR A 155 -13.33 4.25 7.91
C THR A 155 -12.00 4.22 8.61
N ARG A 156 -11.94 3.65 9.82
CA ARG A 156 -10.67 3.53 10.55
C ARG A 156 -9.74 2.58 9.78
N GLY A 157 -8.54 3.04 9.48
CA GLY A 157 -7.58 2.33 8.64
C GLY A 157 -7.67 2.66 7.15
N GLN A 158 -8.44 3.68 6.77
CA GLN A 158 -8.42 4.22 5.42
C GLN A 158 -7.05 4.82 5.05
N ILE A 159 -6.72 4.79 3.77
CA ILE A 159 -5.45 5.28 3.23
C ILE A 159 -5.63 6.73 2.80
N VAL A 160 -4.84 7.61 3.40
CA VAL A 160 -4.89 9.05 3.18
C VAL A 160 -3.55 9.52 2.62
N PHE A 161 -3.60 10.34 1.59
CA PHE A 161 -2.47 11.12 1.13
C PHE A 161 -2.51 12.49 1.81
N LEU A 162 -1.38 12.93 2.34
CA LEU A 162 -1.21 14.28 2.87
C LEU A 162 -0.13 15.04 2.11
N ASP A 163 -0.44 16.26 1.73
CA ASP A 163 0.52 17.25 1.25
C ASP A 163 0.60 18.39 2.27
N SER A 164 1.75 18.52 2.92
CA SER A 164 1.98 19.55 3.95
C SER A 164 2.23 20.95 3.37
N GLU A 165 2.66 21.08 2.12
CA GLU A 165 2.86 22.38 1.46
C GLU A 165 1.52 23.03 1.12
N HIS A 166 0.60 22.25 0.57
CA HIS A 166 -0.74 22.73 0.20
C HIS A 166 -1.76 22.57 1.33
N ALA A 167 -1.39 21.91 2.43
CA ALA A 167 -2.27 21.55 3.53
C ALA A 167 -3.54 20.79 3.05
N VAL A 168 -3.31 19.75 2.26
CA VAL A 168 -4.35 18.96 1.59
C VAL A 168 -4.33 17.51 2.09
N ALA A 169 -5.51 16.96 2.38
CA ALA A 169 -5.72 15.57 2.74
C ALA A 169 -6.68 14.87 1.78
N LEU A 170 -6.21 13.84 1.08
CA LEU A 170 -6.98 13.13 0.05
C LEU A 170 -7.20 11.67 0.43
N LEU A 171 -8.41 11.16 0.23
CA LEU A 171 -8.74 9.76 0.48
C LEU A 171 -8.34 8.92 -0.73
N LEU A 172 -7.37 8.02 -0.57
CA LEU A 172 -6.92 7.14 -1.65
C LEU A 172 -7.72 5.84 -1.71
N ALA A 173 -7.96 5.25 -0.54
CA ALA A 173 -8.67 3.98 -0.46
C ALA A 173 -9.33 3.80 0.91
N PRO A 174 -10.45 3.07 1.00
CA PRO A 174 -11.11 2.79 2.27
C PRO A 174 -10.34 1.78 3.16
N SER A 175 -9.35 1.07 2.60
CA SER A 175 -8.48 0.17 3.37
C SER A 175 -7.17 -0.13 2.64
N MET A 176 -6.17 -0.64 3.36
CA MET A 176 -4.88 -1.05 2.79
C MET A 176 -5.03 -2.15 1.72
N ARG A 177 -5.92 -3.12 1.93
CA ARG A 177 -6.17 -4.19 0.95
C ARG A 177 -6.69 -3.63 -0.37
N VAL A 178 -7.56 -2.62 -0.33
CA VAL A 178 -8.07 -1.98 -1.54
C VAL A 178 -6.96 -1.18 -2.24
N PHE A 179 -6.15 -0.45 -1.48
CA PHE A 179 -5.02 0.32 -2.01
C PHE A 179 -3.99 -0.56 -2.73
N VAL A 180 -3.55 -1.67 -2.12
CA VAL A 180 -2.56 -2.57 -2.74
C VAL A 180 -3.13 -3.26 -3.98
N ARG A 181 -4.42 -3.59 -3.99
CA ARG A 181 -5.09 -4.14 -5.18
C ARG A 181 -5.14 -3.12 -6.32
N GLN A 182 -5.43 -1.86 -6.03
CA GLN A 182 -5.38 -0.79 -7.03
C GLN A 182 -3.97 -0.64 -7.59
N PHE A 183 -2.94 -0.68 -6.74
CA PHE A 183 -1.55 -0.65 -7.19
C PHE A 183 -1.21 -1.84 -8.10
N GLU A 184 -1.64 -3.05 -7.75
CA GLU A 184 -1.47 -4.23 -8.60
C GLU A 184 -2.14 -4.05 -9.98
N ASP A 185 -3.38 -3.59 -9.99
CA ASP A 185 -4.16 -3.35 -11.20
C ASP A 185 -3.51 -2.25 -12.07
N ASP A 186 -2.97 -1.20 -11.45
CA ASP A 186 -2.28 -0.12 -12.15
C ASP A 186 -0.94 -0.57 -12.75
N LEU A 187 -0.18 -1.42 -12.05
CA LEU A 187 1.00 -2.11 -12.61
C LEU A 187 0.60 -2.98 -13.82
N ALA A 188 -0.51 -3.73 -13.70
CA ALA A 188 -1.03 -4.58 -14.77
C ALA A 188 -1.45 -3.78 -16.01
N ALA A 189 -1.99 -2.59 -15.79
CA ALA A 189 -2.46 -1.69 -16.84
C ALA A 189 -1.32 -0.88 -17.49
N GLY A 190 -0.06 -1.04 -17.04
CA GLY A 190 1.08 -0.29 -17.56
C GLY A 190 1.07 1.18 -17.18
N LYS A 191 0.43 1.53 -16.06
CA LYS A 191 0.41 2.91 -15.54
C LYS A 191 1.67 3.32 -14.78
N TYR A 192 2.64 2.41 -14.68
CA TYR A 192 3.97 2.67 -14.16
C TYR A 192 5.04 2.30 -15.19
N THR A 193 6.04 3.16 -15.31
CA THR A 193 7.26 2.92 -16.09
C THR A 193 8.48 3.20 -15.23
N LEU A 194 9.67 2.78 -15.65
CA LEU A 194 10.90 3.21 -14.99
C LEU A 194 11.23 4.66 -15.37
N SER A 195 11.60 5.47 -14.38
CA SER A 195 12.12 6.82 -14.61
C SER A 195 13.43 6.77 -15.39
N ALA A 196 13.50 7.49 -16.51
CA ALA A 196 14.72 7.56 -17.32
C ALA A 196 15.87 8.21 -16.54
N ASP A 197 15.60 9.28 -15.81
CA ASP A 197 16.60 9.99 -15.02
C ASP A 197 17.18 9.11 -13.91
N ALA A 198 16.34 8.30 -13.24
CA ALA A 198 16.80 7.36 -12.22
C ALA A 198 17.65 6.23 -12.83
N LEU A 199 17.29 5.77 -14.03
CA LEU A 199 18.05 4.74 -14.74
C LEU A 199 19.45 5.24 -15.15
N ASP A 200 19.60 6.52 -15.48
CA ASP A 200 20.91 7.12 -15.77
C ASP A 200 21.84 7.07 -14.54
N ASP A 201 21.27 7.12 -13.34
CA ASP A 201 21.98 6.94 -12.05
C ASP A 201 22.11 5.47 -11.62
N GLY A 202 21.63 4.53 -12.45
CA GLY A 202 21.70 3.09 -12.17
C GLY A 202 20.66 2.59 -11.17
N VAL A 203 19.58 3.35 -10.96
CA VAL A 203 18.51 3.07 -10.00
C VAL A 203 17.18 2.80 -10.73
N GLN A 204 16.41 1.83 -10.23
CA GLN A 204 15.05 1.63 -10.69
C GLN A 204 14.08 2.41 -9.81
N TRP A 205 13.32 3.30 -10.45
CA TRP A 205 12.30 4.10 -9.78
C TRP A 205 11.00 4.06 -10.58
N LEU A 206 9.89 3.74 -9.93
CA LEU A 206 8.59 3.76 -10.58
C LEU A 206 8.14 5.20 -10.80
N GLN A 207 7.90 5.53 -12.06
CA GLN A 207 7.24 6.74 -12.49
C GLN A 207 5.78 6.42 -12.81
N ALA A 208 4.87 7.06 -12.09
CA ALA A 208 3.44 6.98 -12.34
C ALA A 208 3.06 7.76 -13.61
N THR A 209 2.05 7.26 -14.34
CA THR A 209 1.36 8.09 -15.33
C THR A 209 0.61 9.24 -14.66
N ARG A 210 0.39 10.32 -15.40
CA ARG A 210 -0.31 11.53 -14.94
C ARG A 210 -1.65 11.28 -14.22
N GLU A 211 -2.36 10.22 -14.59
CA GLU A 211 -3.65 9.87 -13.99
C GLU A 211 -3.55 9.52 -12.50
N ILE A 212 -2.45 8.88 -12.10
CA ILE A 212 -2.24 8.32 -10.76
C ILE A 212 -1.03 8.93 -10.03
N ASP A 213 -0.34 9.87 -10.67
CA ASP A 213 0.76 10.64 -10.08
C ASP A 213 0.20 11.71 -9.14
N ILE A 214 -0.05 11.33 -7.88
CA ILE A 214 -0.64 12.21 -6.88
C ILE A 214 0.38 13.19 -6.26
N VAL A 215 1.66 12.83 -6.26
CA VAL A 215 2.75 13.65 -5.70
C VAL A 215 2.99 14.88 -6.58
N ASN A 216 2.83 14.73 -7.90
CA ASN A 216 2.93 15.86 -8.82
C ASN A 216 1.62 16.64 -8.94
N TRP A 217 1.28 17.40 -7.90
CA TRP A 217 0.01 18.14 -7.77
C TRP A 217 -0.37 18.94 -9.03
N TYR A 218 0.59 19.61 -9.67
CA TYR A 218 0.37 20.46 -10.85
C TYR A 218 -0.12 19.69 -12.07
N SER A 219 0.23 18.41 -12.17
CA SER A 219 -0.13 17.57 -13.32
C SER A 219 -1.17 16.50 -12.98
N SER A 220 -1.41 16.21 -11.70
CA SER A 220 -2.28 15.14 -11.26
C SER A 220 -3.76 15.39 -11.56
N SER A 221 -4.44 14.43 -12.18
CA SER A 221 -5.92 14.51 -12.29
C SER A 221 -6.63 14.37 -10.94
N THR A 222 -5.99 13.75 -9.96
CA THR A 222 -6.52 13.63 -8.59
C THR A 222 -6.74 15.00 -7.96
N TRP A 223 -5.90 15.99 -8.31
CA TRP A 223 -6.02 17.34 -7.76
C TRP A 223 -7.04 18.23 -8.49
N ALA A 224 -7.54 17.81 -9.65
CA ALA A 224 -8.43 18.64 -10.47
C ALA A 224 -9.76 19.01 -9.78
N TYR A 225 -10.25 18.19 -8.85
CA TYR A 225 -11.42 18.57 -8.04
C TYR A 225 -11.05 19.45 -6.85
N VAL A 226 -9.85 19.30 -6.29
CA VAL A 226 -9.32 20.11 -5.19
C VAL A 226 -9.15 21.56 -5.66
N GLU A 227 -8.53 21.76 -6.83
CA GLU A 227 -8.36 23.10 -7.42
C GLU A 227 -9.69 23.83 -7.64
N ARG A 228 -10.76 23.11 -8.04
CA ARG A 228 -12.10 23.69 -8.21
C ARG A 228 -12.77 24.12 -6.91
N VAL A 229 -12.36 23.54 -5.79
CA VAL A 229 -12.89 23.87 -4.45
C VAL A 229 -12.05 24.95 -3.79
N MET A 230 -10.73 24.98 -4.03
CA MET A 230 -9.81 25.94 -3.41
C MET A 230 -9.60 27.23 -4.20
N GLY A 231 -9.87 27.24 -5.51
CA GLY A 231 -9.75 28.39 -6.41
C GLY A 231 -11.02 29.24 -6.47
#